data_AF-A0A9D6I8P9-F1
#
_entry.id   AF-A0A9D6I8P9-F1
#
_cell.length_a   1.000
_cell.length_b   1.000
_cell.length_c   1.000
_cell.angle_alpha   90.00
_cell.angle_beta   90.00
_cell.angle_gamma   90.00
#
_symmetry.space_group_name_H-M   'P 1'
#
loop_
_entity.id
_entity.type
_entity.pdbx_description
1 polymer ?
#
loop_
_entity_poly.entity_id
_entity_poly.type
_entity_poly.pdbx_seq_one_letter_code
_entity_poly.pdbx_strand_id
1 'polypeptide(L)' 'MNDCIFCKIIKGEIPGKFVYKDRDFVAFYDIAPKA' A
#
# COMPACT_ATOMS: atom_id res chain seq x y z
N MET A 1 6.47 -15.76 2.86
CA MET A 1 6.56 -14.71 1.80
C MET A 1 5.29 -14.56 0.97
N ASN A 2 4.26 -15.41 1.14
CA ASN A 2 2.96 -15.31 0.43
C ASN A 2 1.90 -14.45 1.16
N ASP A 3 2.10 -14.12 2.44
CA ASP A 3 1.12 -13.37 3.24
C ASP A 3 1.59 -11.95 3.60
N CYS A 4 2.20 -11.25 2.64
CA CYS A 4 2.49 -9.82 2.82
C CYS A 4 1.30 -8.99 2.33
N ILE A 5 0.58 -8.36 3.26
CA ILE A 5 -0.53 -7.47 2.94
C ILE A 5 -0.11 -6.30 2.05
N PHE A 6 1.07 -5.71 2.29
CA PHE A 6 1.59 -4.62 1.48
C PHE A 6 1.92 -5.06 0.05
N CYS A 7 2.40 -6.28 -0.15
CA CYS A 7 2.62 -6.82 -1.50
C CYS A 7 1.29 -6.94 -2.26
N LYS A 8 0.21 -7.39 -1.60
CA LYS A 8 -1.12 -7.48 -2.22
C LYS A 8 -1.68 -6.09 -2.59
N ILE A 9 -1.45 -5.09 -1.74
CA ILE A 9 -1.81 -3.69 -2.03
C ILE A 9 -1.02 -3.16 -3.24
N ILE A 10 0.30 -3.38 -3.30
CA ILE A 10 1.15 -2.93 -4.42
C ILE A 10 0.78 -3.62 -5.74
N LYS A 11 0.39 -4.91 -5.68
CA LYS A 11 -0.09 -5.69 -6.83
C LYS A 11 -1.50 -5.34 -7.28
N GLY A 12 -2.26 -4.59 -6.48
CA GLY A 12 -3.67 -4.26 -6.75
C GLY A 12 -4.66 -5.37 -6.43
N GLU A 13 -4.25 -6.41 -5.70
CA GLU A 13 -5.14 -7.47 -5.21
C GLU A 13 -6.03 -6.97 -4.06
N ILE A 14 -5.55 -5.98 -3.29
CA ILE A 14 -6.27 -5.28 -2.22
C ILE A 14 -6.32 -3.78 -2.57
N PRO A 15 -7.47 -3.11 -2.42
CA PRO A 15 -7.56 -1.68 -2.67
C PRO A 15 -6.72 -0.86 -1.67
N GLY A 16 -5.95 0.09 -2.18
CA GLY A 16 -5.21 1.08 -1.38
C GLY A 16 -5.27 2.45 -2.07
N LYS A 17 -5.46 3.52 -1.29
CA LYS A 17 -5.50 4.89 -1.82
C LYS A 17 -4.09 5.47 -1.86
N PHE A 18 -3.41 5.31 -2.99
CA PHE A 18 -2.07 5.84 -3.21
C PHE A 18 -2.09 7.36 -3.40
N VAL A 19 -1.12 8.04 -2.81
CA VAL A 19 -0.87 9.48 -3.01
C VAL A 19 0.42 9.73 -3.77
N TYR A 20 1.34 8.77 -3.73
CA TYR A 20 2.61 8.84 -4.42
C TYR A 20 3.09 7.45 -4.81
N LYS A 21 3.73 7.36 -5.97
CA LYS A 21 4.32 6.13 -6.49
C LYS A 21 5.49 6.47 -7.40
N ASP A 22 6.67 5.96 -7.07
CA ASP A 22 7.84 6.00 -7.93
C ASP A 22 8.53 4.63 -7.99
N ARG A 23 9.80 4.60 -8.41
CA ARG A 23 10.59 3.38 -8.54
C ARG A 23 11.08 2.84 -7.20
N ASP A 24 11.29 3.72 -6.23
CA ASP A 24 11.99 3.40 -4.99
C ASP A 24 11.02 3.17 -3.83
N PHE A 25 9.88 3.87 -3.80
CA PHE A 25 8.86 3.72 -2.78
C PHE A 25 7.45 4.13 -3.23
N VAL A 26 6.49 3.81 -2.36
CA VAL A 26 5.08 4.18 -2.52
C VAL A 26 4.54 4.75 -1.22
N ALA A 27 3.62 5.71 -1.31
CA ALA A 27 2.89 6.23 -0.16
C ALA A 27 1.39 6.11 -0.41
N PHE A 28 0.66 5.64 0.59
CA PHE A 28 -0.78 5.47 0.58
C PHE A 28 -1.36 5.82 1.94
N TYR A 29 -2.65 6.15 1.96
CA TYR A 29 -3.32 6.47 3.22
C TYR A 29 -3.45 5.24 4.12
N ASP A 30 -3.18 5.44 5.40
CA ASP A 30 -3.59 4.48 6.43
C ASP A 30 -5.12 4.44 6.49
N ILE A 31 -5.66 3.22 6.59
CA ILE A 31 -7.10 3.00 6.72
C ILE A 31 -7.61 3.31 8.13
N ALA A 32 -6.73 3.23 9.13
CA ALA A 32 -7.04 3.49 10.53
C ALA A 32 -6.04 4.53 11.09
N PRO A 33 -6.13 5.80 10.63
CA PRO A 33 -5.18 6.83 11.01
C PRO A 33 -5.12 6.97 12.53
N LYS A 34 -3.92 6.82 13.08
CA LYS A 34 -3.62 7.13 14.48
C LYS A 34 -2.63 8.28 14.51
N ALA A 35 -3.04 9.37 15.15
CA ALA A 35 -2.21 10.54 15.42
C ALA A 35 -1.50 10.37 16.76
#